data_AF-A0A0F4QJS9-F1
#
_entry.id   AF-A0A0F4QJS9-F1
#
_cell.length_a   1.000
_cell.length_b   1.000
_cell.length_c   1.000
_cell.angle_alpha   90.00
_cell.angle_beta   90.00
_cell.angle_gamma   90.00
#
_symmetry.space_group_name_H-M   'P 1'
#
loop_
_entity.id
_entity.type
_entity.pdbx_description
1 polymer ?
#
loop_
_entity_poly.entity_id
_entity_poly.type
_entity_poly.pdbx_seq_one_letter_code
_entity_poly.pdbx_strand_id
1 'polypeptide(L)' 'MLDMLRNGELSLAPFMFAVQAILFVIVNLTIAHKYHYSKKVALIASLIPFVNFYVTLVYIAIVILNSRKELPKEHKGS' A
#
# COMPACT_ATOMS: atom_id res chain seq x y z
N MET A 1 11.41 12.45 -16.89
CA MET A 1 10.29 12.20 -15.94
C MET A 1 8.95 12.10 -16.66
N LEU A 2 8.63 13.03 -17.58
CA LEU A 2 7.44 12.95 -18.44
C LEU A 2 7.47 11.75 -19.41
N ASP A 3 8.65 11.41 -19.94
CA ASP A 3 8.82 10.26 -20.84
C ASP A 3 8.70 8.89 -20.14
N MET A 4 9.02 8.81 -18.84
CA MET A 4 8.84 7.59 -18.04
C MET A 4 7.36 7.31 -17.73
N LEU A 5 6.53 8.34 -17.59
CA LEU A 5 5.07 8.19 -17.55
C LEU A 5 4.51 7.77 -18.92
N ARG A 6 5.04 8.36 -20.00
CA ARG A 6 4.55 8.16 -21.37
C ARG A 6 4.84 6.76 -21.91
N ASN A 7 5.94 6.15 -21.47
CA ASN A 7 6.36 4.81 -21.88
C ASN A 7 5.81 3.68 -20.99
N GLY A 8 5.05 3.99 -19.94
CA GLY A 8 4.52 2.99 -19.00
C GLY A 8 5.57 2.37 -18.05
N GLU A 9 6.79 2.92 -18.01
CA GLU A 9 7.88 2.45 -17.14
C GLU A 9 7.74 2.92 -15.69
N LEU A 10 6.89 3.92 -15.43
CA LEU A 10 6.54 4.26 -14.06
C LEU A 10 5.65 3.15 -13.51
N SER A 11 6.27 2.22 -12.78
CA SER A 11 5.53 1.18 -12.09
C SER A 11 4.43 1.82 -11.24
N LEU A 12 3.18 1.51 -11.57
CA LEU A 12 2.00 2.11 -10.95
C LEU A 12 2.01 1.87 -9.42
N ALA A 13 2.57 0.75 -8.99
CA ALA A 13 2.64 0.37 -7.58
C ALA A 13 3.43 1.38 -6.71
N PRO A 14 4.72 1.70 -6.96
CA PRO A 14 5.43 2.71 -6.19
C PRO A 14 4.85 4.11 -6.33
N PHE A 15 4.27 4.46 -7.47
CA PHE A 15 3.59 5.75 -7.65
C PHE A 15 2.36 5.86 -6.74
N MET A 16 1.47 4.86 -6.76
CA MET A 16 0.30 4.80 -5.90
C MET A 16 0.69 4.78 -4.42
N PHE A 17 1.78 4.08 -4.07
CA PHE A 17 2.30 4.06 -2.71
C PHE A 17 2.77 5.44 -2.26
N ALA A 18 3.48 6.19 -3.11
CA ALA A 18 3.92 7.55 -2.82
C ALA A 18 2.74 8.53 -2.68
N VAL A 19 1.73 8.44 -3.55
CA VAL A 19 0.52 9.28 -3.46
C VAL A 19 -0.23 9.00 -2.15
N GLN A 20 -0.40 7.71 -1.82
CA GLN A 20 -1.08 7.30 -0.59
C GLN A 20 -0.30 7.75 0.66
N ALA A 21 1.03 7.70 0.59
CA ALA A 21 1.89 8.20 1.66
C ALA A 21 1.66 9.68 1.95
N ILE A 22 1.63 10.49 0.88
CA ILE A 22 1.40 11.92 0.96
C ILE A 22 0.01 12.21 1.53
N LEU A 23 -1.01 11.50 1.08
CA LEU A 23 -2.39 11.67 1.57
C LEU A 23 -2.50 11.40 3.08
N PHE A 24 -1.89 10.33 3.59
CA PHE A 24 -1.93 10.02 5.01
C PHE A 24 -1.22 11.06 5.87
N VAL A 25 -0.09 11.59 5.41
CA VAL A 25 0.62 12.67 6.10
C VAL A 25 -0.22 13.95 6.10
N ILE A 26 -0.80 14.34 4.96
CA ILE A 26 -1.64 15.54 4.84
C ILE A 26 -2.83 15.44 5.80
N VAL A 27 -3.60 14.35 5.77
CA VAL A 27 -4.78 14.20 6.64
C VAL A 27 -4.40 14.29 8.12
N ASN A 28 -3.34 13.60 8.54
CA ASN A 28 -2.89 13.63 9.95
C ASN A 28 -2.39 15.01 10.37
N LEU A 29 -1.66 15.72 9.51
CA LEU A 29 -1.22 17.09 9.78
C LEU A 29 -2.40 18.07 9.83
N THR A 30 -3.39 17.92 8.94
CA THR A 30 -4.62 18.74 8.95
C THR A 30 -5.41 18.53 10.24
N ILE A 31 -5.57 17.27 10.68
CA ILE A 31 -6.23 16.95 11.96
C ILE A 31 -5.43 17.56 13.12
N ALA A 32 -4.11 17.40 13.13
CA ALA A 32 -3.28 17.94 14.20
C ALA A 32 -3.34 19.47 14.27
N HIS A 33 -3.37 20.14 13.12
CA HIS A 33 -3.57 21.58 13.06
C HIS A 33 -4.95 21.99 13.57
N LYS A 34 -6.02 21.29 13.15
CA LYS A 34 -7.40 21.58 13.54
C LYS A 34 -7.66 21.38 15.03
N TYR A 35 -7.04 20.38 15.65
CA TYR A 35 -7.26 20.02 17.05
C TYR A 35 -6.10 20.43 17.98
N HIS A 36 -5.18 21.29 17.50
CA HIS A 36 -4.01 21.76 18.26
C HIS A 36 -3.12 20.64 18.85
N TYR A 37 -3.08 19.48 18.20
CA TYR A 37 -2.19 18.39 18.61
C TYR A 37 -0.75 18.62 18.12
N SER A 38 0.20 17.99 18.80
CA SER A 38 1.60 18.05 18.43
C SER A 38 1.84 17.44 17.04
N LYS A 39 2.48 18.20 16.15
CA LYS A 39 2.86 17.75 14.80
C LYS A 39 3.72 16.48 14.81
N LYS A 40 4.52 16.27 15.88
CA LYS A 40 5.31 15.04 16.05
C LYS A 40 4.42 13.82 16.25
N VAL A 41 3.37 13.95 17.05
CA VAL A 41 2.39 12.88 17.28
C VAL A 41 1.62 12.58 16.00
N ALA A 42 1.27 13.62 15.23
CA ALA A 42 0.61 13.47 13.93
C ALA A 42 1.46 12.69 12.91
N LEU A 43 2.77 12.96 12.87
CA LEU A 43 3.69 12.24 11.99
C LEU A 43 3.81 10.77 12.40
N ILE A 44 3.93 10.48 13.70
CA ILE A 44 3.96 9.10 14.20
C ILE A 44 2.63 8.39 13.90
N ALA A 45 1.49 9.06 14.12
CA ALA A 45 0.17 8.51 13.84
C ALA A 45 -0.03 8.25 12.33
N SER A 46 0.57 9.06 11.47
CA SER A 46 0.52 8.85 10.02
C SER A 46 1.20 7.57 9.56
N LEU A 47 2.08 6.96 10.37
CA LEU A 47 2.73 5.67 10.09
C LEU A 47 1.80 4.45 10.32
N ILE A 48 0.79 4.58 11.19
CA ILE A 48 -0.15 3.50 11.51
C ILE A 48 -0.83 2.92 10.25
N PRO A 49 -1.42 3.74 9.36
CA PRO A 49 -2.05 3.21 8.15
C PRO A 49 -1.03 2.58 7.16
N PHE A 50 0.25 2.97 7.17
CA PHE A 50 1.27 2.29 6.36
C PHE A 50 1.57 0.88 6.86
N VAL A 51 1.72 0.73 8.17
CA VAL A 51 1.95 -0.60 8.78
C VAL A 51 0.76 -1.49 8.47
N ASN A 52 -0.47 -0.99 8.61
CA ASN A 52 -1.68 -1.74 8.33
C ASN A 52 -1.78 -2.14 6.84
N PHE A 53 -1.45 -1.23 5.93
CA PHE A 53 -1.42 -1.52 4.50
C PHE A 53 -0.35 -2.57 4.16
N TYR A 54 0.85 -2.48 4.74
CA TYR A 54 1.91 -3.45 4.55
C TYR A 54 1.50 -4.86 5.02
N VAL A 55 0.93 -4.97 6.22
CA VAL A 55 0.44 -6.25 6.75
C VAL A 55 -0.65 -6.83 5.85
N THR A 56 -1.55 -6.00 5.34
CA THR A 56 -2.59 -6.41 4.38
C THR A 56 -1.98 -6.96 3.09
N LEU A 57 -0.97 -6.30 2.53
CA LEU A 57 -0.27 -6.80 1.35
C LEU A 57 0.44 -8.13 1.60
N VAL A 58 1.10 -8.29 2.75
CA VAL A 58 1.73 -9.55 3.15
C VAL A 58 0.68 -10.66 3.27
N TYR A 59 -0.46 -10.37 3.90
CA TYR A 59 -1.55 -11.33 4.02
C TYR A 59 -2.10 -11.76 2.65
N ILE A 60 -2.36 -10.81 1.76
CA ILE A 60 -2.80 -11.10 0.39
C ILE A 60 -1.77 -11.95 -0.35
N ALA A 61 -0.48 -11.64 -0.23
CA ALA A 61 0.59 -12.42 -0.85
C ALA A 61 0.63 -13.87 -0.31
N ILE A 62 0.49 -14.05 1.01
CA ILE A 62 0.42 -15.37 1.64
C ILE A 62 -0.79 -16.15 1.12
N VAL A 63 -1.96 -15.51 1.06
CA VAL A 63 -3.19 -16.14 0.53
C VAL A 63 -3.01 -16.57 -0.92
N ILE A 64 -2.45 -15.73 -1.79
CA ILE A 64 -2.19 -16.08 -3.19
C ILE A 64 -1.21 -17.25 -3.31
N LEU A 65 -0.13 -17.24 -2.51
CA LEU A 65 0.87 -18.29 -2.53
C LEU A 65 0.34 -19.63 -2.02
N ASN A 66 -0.49 -19.62 -0.97
CA ASN A 66 -1.13 -20.83 -0.46
C ASN A 66 -2.26 -21.32 -1.38
N SER A 67 -3.08 -20.43 -1.94
CA SER A 67 -4.12 -20.79 -2.91
C SER A 67 -3.53 -21.43 -4.18
N ARG A 68 -2.34 -21.00 -4.63
CA ARG A 68 -1.64 -21.65 -5.76
C ARG A 68 -1.12 -23.05 -5.44
N LYS A 69 -0.87 -23.38 -4.16
CA LYS A 69 -0.47 -24.74 -3.75
C LYS A 69 -1.65 -25.71 -3.70
N GLU A 70 -2.87 -25.21 -3.61
CA GLU A 70 -4.09 -26.03 -3.48
C GLU A 70 -4.69 -26.48 -4.82
N LEU A 71 -4.14 -26.13 -5.99
CA LEU A 71 -4.59 -26.70 -7.26
C LEU A 71 -4.12 -28.17 -7.38
N PRO A 72 -4.99 -29.17 -7.19
CA PRO A 72 -4.63 -30.54 -7.47
C PRO A 72 -4.59 -30.69 -8.99
N LYS A 73 -3.61 -31.45 -9.47
CA LYS A 73 -3.55 -31.90 -10.86
C LYS A 73 -4.69 -32.90 -11.12
N GLU A 74 -5.86 -32.42 -11.50
CA GLU A 74 -6.86 -33.20 -12.25
C GLU A 74 -7.31 -32.30 -13.41
N HIS A 75 -7.08 -32.61 -14.68
CA HIS A 75 -7.42 -33.84 -15.37
C HIS A 75 -6.41 -34.08 -16.52
N LYS A 76 -5.59 -35.13 -16.39
CA LYS A 76 -5.10 -35.89 -17.56
C LYS A 76 -5.83 -37.22 -17.52
N GLY A 77 -6.73 -37.43 -18.47
CA GLY A 77 -7.35 -38.73 -18.72
C GLY A 77 -8.87 -38.71 -18.65
N SER A 78 -9.52 -38.46 -19.79
CA SER A 78 -10.15 -39.54 -20.55
C SER A 78 -10.44 -39.07 -21.97
#